data_AF-A0AAJ2H5H3-F1
#
_entry.id   AF-A0AAJ2H5H3-F1
#
_cell.length_a   1.000
_cell.length_b   1.000
_cell.length_c   1.000
_cell.angle_alpha   90.00
_cell.angle_beta   90.00
_cell.angle_gamma   90.00
#
_symmetry.space_group_name_H-M   'P 1'
#
loop_
_entity.id
_entity.type
_entity.pdbx_description
1 polymer ?
#
loop_
_entity_poly.entity_id
_entity_poly.type
_entity_poly.pdbx_seq_one_letter_code
_entity_poly.pdbx_strand_id
1 'polypeptide(L)'
;SLRAGKMTISESYIIFKNGEAFLFGSQIVPLLSASTHVVPEAGRTRKLLMSRREIDRLMGAINQKGYSCVPLACYWKGAFVKCEIAVVK
;
A
#
# COMPACT_ATOMS: atom_id res chain seq x y z
N SER A 1 -6.85 4.52 -15.08
CA SER A 1 -6.79 3.96 -13.71
C SER A 1 -5.41 3.38 -13.50
N LEU A 2 -4.71 3.78 -12.44
CA LEU A 2 -3.32 3.44 -12.05
C LEU A 2 -2.23 3.52 -13.14
N ARG A 3 -2.33 2.82 -14.28
CA ARG A 3 -1.50 3.03 -15.48
C ARG A 3 -1.61 4.45 -16.04
N ALA A 4 -2.79 5.06 -15.88
CA ALA A 4 -3.02 6.47 -16.22
C ALA A 4 -2.57 7.45 -15.11
N GLY A 5 -1.76 7.00 -14.14
CA GLY A 5 -1.26 7.83 -13.02
C GLY A 5 -2.31 8.20 -11.96
N LYS A 6 -3.57 7.78 -12.11
CA LYS A 6 -4.65 8.13 -11.17
C LYS A 6 -4.62 7.25 -9.91
N MET A 7 -3.73 7.56 -8.98
CA MET A 7 -3.62 6.95 -7.65
C MET A 7 -3.25 8.03 -6.62
N THR A 8 -3.87 7.97 -5.44
CA THR A 8 -3.61 8.89 -4.33
C THR A 8 -3.17 8.10 -3.10
N ILE A 9 -2.06 8.53 -2.49
CA ILE A 9 -1.46 7.91 -1.28
C ILE A 9 -1.30 8.88 -0.10
N SER A 10 -1.80 10.13 -0.21
CA SER A 10 -1.52 11.21 0.74
C SER A 10 -1.89 10.91 2.19
N GLU A 11 -2.95 10.14 2.43
CA GLU A 11 -3.44 9.78 3.77
C GLU A 11 -3.35 8.26 4.01
N SER A 12 -2.53 7.58 3.22
CA SER A 12 -2.37 6.14 3.30
C SER A 12 -1.28 5.75 4.29
N TYR A 13 -1.44 4.61 4.94
CA TYR A 13 -0.55 4.10 5.97
C TYR A 13 -0.48 2.58 5.92
N ILE A 14 0.54 2.01 6.56
CA ILE A 14 0.81 0.58 6.50
C ILE A 14 0.60 -0.03 7.87
N ILE A 15 -0.27 -1.04 7.93
CA ILE A 15 -0.52 -1.82 9.14
C ILE A 15 0.09 -3.20 8.96
N PHE A 16 0.77 -3.66 10.00
CA PHE A 16 1.25 -5.02 10.09
C PHE A 16 0.27 -5.84 10.95
N LYS A 17 -0.31 -6.89 10.37
CA LYS A 17 -1.27 -7.77 11.06
C LYS A 17 -0.99 -9.21 10.68
N ASN A 18 -0.95 -10.10 11.68
CA ASN A 18 -0.73 -11.54 11.48
C ASN A 18 0.55 -11.89 10.69
N GLY A 19 1.60 -11.07 10.80
CA GLY A 19 2.84 -11.27 10.05
C GLY A 19 2.75 -10.89 8.56
N GLU A 20 1.77 -10.07 8.19
CA GLU A 20 1.58 -9.54 6.84
C GLU A 20 1.47 -8.01 6.89
N ALA A 21 1.85 -7.34 5.79
CA ALA A 21 1.78 -5.89 5.66
C ALA A 21 0.61 -5.50 4.74
N PHE A 22 -0.17 -4.52 5.17
CA PHE A 22 -1.35 -4.04 4.46
C PHE A 22 -1.30 -2.53 4.29
N LEU A 23 -1.51 -2.08 3.05
CA LEU A 23 -1.69 -0.68 2.71
C LEU A 23 -3.16 -0.30 2.89
N PHE A 24 -3.42 0.67 3.76
CA PHE A 24 -4.72 1.24 4.04
C PHE A 24 -4.79 2.69 3.54
N GLY A 25 -5.99 3.16 3.20
CA GLY A 25 -6.22 4.56 2.82
C GLY A 25 -5.75 4.96 1.41
N SER A 26 -5.13 4.04 0.65
CA SER A 26 -4.76 4.34 -0.74
C SER A 26 -5.99 4.34 -1.65
N GLN A 27 -6.18 5.40 -2.43
CA GLN A 27 -7.28 5.51 -3.38
C GLN A 27 -6.77 5.27 -4.80
N ILE A 28 -7.35 4.28 -5.48
CA ILE A 28 -7.05 4.00 -6.88
C ILE A 28 -8.33 4.21 -7.68
N VAL A 29 -8.33 5.27 -8.49
CA VAL A 29 -9.51 5.62 -9.29
C VAL A 29 -9.75 4.49 -10.30
N PRO A 30 -10.91 3.82 -10.28
CA PRO A 30 -11.23 2.75 -11.21
C PRO A 30 -11.28 3.26 -12.66
N LEU A 31 -11.21 2.34 -13.62
CA LEU A 31 -11.30 2.71 -15.03
C LEU A 31 -12.77 3.04 -15.34
N LEU A 32 -13.03 4.17 -15.99
CA LEU A 32 -14.40 4.54 -16.40
C LEU A 32 -14.97 3.58 -17.45
N SER A 33 -14.10 2.94 -18.22
CA SER A 33 -14.44 1.89 -19.19
C SER A 33 -14.43 0.48 -18.60
N ALA A 34 -14.31 0.33 -17.27
CA ALA A 34 -14.46 -0.98 -16.64
C ALA A 34 -15.88 -1.51 -16.83
N SER A 35 -16.01 -2.84 -16.97
CA SER A 35 -17.31 -3.51 -17.14
C SER A 35 -18.29 -3.12 -16.03
N THR A 36 -19.55 -2.86 -16.40
CA THR A 36 -20.65 -2.52 -15.49
C THR A 36 -20.92 -3.61 -14.43
N HIS A 37 -20.43 -4.83 -14.65
CA HIS A 37 -20.66 -5.99 -13.78
C HIS A 37 -19.64 -6.09 -12.63
N VAL A 38 -18.55 -5.30 -12.65
CA VAL A 38 -17.52 -5.31 -11.61
C VAL A 38 -17.29 -3.90 -11.12
N VAL A 39 -17.75 -3.60 -9.91
CA VAL A 39 -17.52 -2.30 -9.25
C VAL A 39 -16.23 -2.40 -8.43
N PRO A 40 -15.11 -1.77 -8.86
CA PRO A 40 -13.87 -1.81 -8.11
C PRO A 40 -13.94 -0.79 -6.98
N GLU A 41 -13.79 -1.25 -5.73
CA GLU A 41 -13.66 -0.34 -4.60
C GLU A 41 -12.34 0.43 -4.66
N ALA A 42 -12.43 1.77 -4.77
CA ALA A 42 -11.28 2.64 -4.92
C ALA A 42 -10.33 2.60 -3.70
N GLY A 43 -10.91 2.48 -2.50
CA GLY A 43 -10.22 2.48 -1.21
C GLY A 43 -9.91 1.11 -0.63
N ARG A 44 -9.97 0.03 -1.44
CA ARG A 44 -9.76 -1.32 -0.92
C ARG A 44 -8.38 -1.47 -0.28
N THR A 45 -8.31 -2.15 0.86
CA THR A 45 -7.05 -2.54 1.49
C THR A 45 -6.26 -3.48 0.58
N ARG A 46 -4.95 -3.25 0.47
CA ARG A 46 -4.07 -4.05 -0.40
C ARG A 46 -2.93 -4.64 0.41
N LYS A 47 -2.76 -5.96 0.29
CA LYS A 47 -1.63 -6.66 0.87
C LYS A 47 -0.35 -6.32 0.10
N LEU A 48 0.72 -6.02 0.83
CA LEU A 48 2.05 -5.81 0.28
C LEU A 48 2.81 -7.14 0.18
N LEU A 49 3.50 -7.34 -0.95
CA LEU A 49 4.32 -8.51 -1.19
C LEU A 49 5.73 -8.24 -0.63
N MET A 50 5.95 -8.63 0.63
CA MET A 50 7.22 -8.45 1.33
C MET A 50 7.77 -9.77 1.84
N SER A 51 9.10 -9.86 2.03
CA SER A 51 9.71 -11.02 2.65
C SER A 51 9.41 -11.07 4.14
N ARG A 52 9.29 -12.28 4.72
CA ARG A 52 9.00 -12.45 6.15
C ARG A 52 10.03 -11.76 7.04
N ARG A 53 11.32 -11.86 6.69
CA ARG A 53 12.42 -11.22 7.43
C ARG A 53 12.30 -9.69 7.47
N GLU A 54 11.83 -9.07 6.38
CA GLU A 54 11.64 -7.62 6.31
C GLU A 54 10.45 -7.18 7.17
N ILE A 55 9.36 -7.96 7.14
CA ILE A 55 8.18 -7.73 7.97
C ILE A 55 8.55 -7.77 9.46
N ASP A 56 9.28 -8.79 9.90
CA ASP A 56 9.67 -8.93 11.30
C ASP A 56 10.57 -7.77 11.76
N ARG A 57 11.50 -7.31 10.88
CA ARG A 57 12.35 -6.14 11.15
C ARG A 57 11.54 -4.85 11.33
N LEU A 58 10.60 -4.59 10.43
CA LEU A 58 9.75 -3.39 10.48
C LEU A 58 8.78 -3.42 11.66
N MET A 59 8.20 -4.59 11.94
CA MET A 59 7.32 -4.79 13.09
C MET A 59 8.06 -4.51 14.41
N GLY A 60 9.31 -4.94 14.53
CA GLY A 60 10.18 -4.60 15.66
C GLY A 60 10.40 -3.09 15.82
N ALA A 61 10.59 -2.37 14.72
CA ALA A 61 10.77 -0.91 14.73
C ALA A 61 9.48 -0.15 15.09
N ILE A 62 8.33 -0.58 14.57
CA ILE A 62 7.02 0.06 14.81
C ILE A 62 6.53 -0.18 16.24
N ASN A 63 6.81 -1.35 16.82
CA ASN A 63 6.46 -1.65 18.21
C ASN A 63 7.25 -0.78 19.21
N GLN A 64 8.37 -0.18 18.81
CA GLN A 64 9.02 0.85 19.62
C GLN A 64 8.15 2.12 19.59
N LYS A 65 7.73 2.58 20.77
CA LYS A 65 6.76 3.68 20.92
C LYS A 65 7.13 4.88 20.04
N GLY A 66 6.22 5.24 19.15
CA GLY A 66 6.28 6.48 18.36
C GLY A 66 6.73 6.32 16.91
N TYR A 67 6.92 5.10 16.40
CA TYR A 67 7.20 4.91 14.97
C TYR A 67 5.95 4.48 14.21
N SER A 68 5.76 5.06 13.03
CA SER A 68 4.69 4.72 12.08
C SER A 68 5.27 4.37 10.72
N CYS A 69 4.59 3.52 9.95
CA CYS A 69 5.03 3.18 8.60
C CYS A 69 4.10 3.81 7.55
N VAL A 70 4.70 4.59 6.67
CA VAL A 70 4.01 5.38 5.63
C VAL A 70 4.55 5.04 4.24
N PRO A 71 3.71 5.04 3.20
CA PRO A 71 4.16 4.93 1.81
C PRO A 71 4.71 6.27 1.33
N LEU A 72 5.83 6.25 0.62
CA LEU A 72 6.47 7.42 0.02
C LEU A 72 6.11 7.58 -1.46
N ALA A 73 6.22 6.49 -2.21
CA ALA A 73 6.03 6.49 -3.65
C ALA A 73 5.46 5.16 -4.13
N CYS A 74 4.70 5.21 -5.22
CA CYS A 74 4.27 4.03 -5.96
C CYS A 74 4.77 4.16 -7.40
N TYR A 75 5.52 3.17 -7.87
CA TYR A 75 6.11 3.18 -9.20
C TYR A 75 5.98 1.84 -9.90
N TRP A 76 5.99 1.87 -11.23
CA TRP A 76 5.93 0.67 -12.04
C TRP A 76 7.30 -0.01 -12.10
N LYS A 77 7.34 -1.31 -11.81
CA LYS A 77 8.47 -2.19 -12.10
C LYS A 77 7.96 -3.37 -12.91
N GLY A 78 8.08 -3.27 -14.23
CA GLY A 78 7.53 -4.24 -15.18
C GLY A 78 6.01 -4.32 -15.11
N ALA A 79 5.49 -5.51 -14.78
CA ALA A 79 4.05 -5.75 -14.65
C ALA A 79 3.48 -5.32 -13.28
N PHE A 80 4.32 -5.09 -12.27
CA PHE A 80 3.90 -4.81 -10.91
C PHE A 80 4.10 -3.34 -10.53
N VAL A 81 3.28 -2.89 -9.58
CA VAL A 81 3.46 -1.61 -8.88
C VAL A 81 4.23 -1.90 -7.61
N LYS A 82 5.38 -1.26 -7.45
CA LYS A 82 6.12 -1.27 -6.19
C LYS A 82 5.71 -0.06 -5.36
N CYS A 83 5.47 -0.33 -4.08
CA CYS A 83 5.26 0.69 -3.07
C CYS A 83 6.56 0.85 -2.28
N GLU A 84 7.13 2.04 -2.28
CA GLU A 84 8.23 2.43 -1.42
C GLU A 84 7.65 2.90 -0.08
N ILE A 85 8.23 2.42 1.01
CA ILE A 85 7.71 2.62 2.36
C ILE A 85 8.83 3.09 3.27
N ALA A 86 8.49 3.93 4.24
CA ALA A 86 9.42 4.41 5.24
C ALA A 86 8.83 4.27 6.65
N VAL A 87 9.72 4.12 7.62
CA VAL A 87 9.39 4.25 9.03
C VAL A 87 9.71 5.68 9.43
N VAL A 88 8.70 6.37 9.94
CA VAL A 88 8.78 7.77 10.39
C VAL A 88 8.45 7.83 11.88
N LYS A 89 8.93 8.87 12.54
CA LYS A 89 8.66 9.17 13.95
C LYS A 89 7.77 10.41 14.04
#